data_AF-A0A3N5TNC5-F1
#
_entry.id   AF-A0A3N5TNC5-F1
#
_cell.length_a   1.000
_cell.length_b   1.000
_cell.length_c   1.000
_cell.angle_alpha   90.00
_cell.angle_beta   90.00
_cell.angle_gamma   90.00
#
_symmetry.space_group_name_H-M   'P 1'
#
loop_
_entity.id
_entity.type
_entity.pdbx_description
1 polymer ?
#
loop_
_entity_poly.entity_id
_entity_poly.type
_entity_poly.pdbx_seq_one_letter_code
_entity_poly.pdbx_strand_id
1 'polypeptide(L)' 'GLVNILRTAVEQTAEDDGWSHLGRVGQYISNNTSLSPVNYGYKKWSDLIRVSDLFEIEMRNNNSVMYIKAKRKPTAKET' A
#
# COMPACT_ATOMS: atom_id res chain seq x y z
N GLY A 1 -3.81 -12.83 -5.63
CA GLY A 1 -2.35 -12.64 -5.61
C GLY A 1 -1.98 -11.39 -4.82
N LEU A 2 -0.72 -11.26 -4.38
CA LEU A 2 -0.25 -10.18 -3.50
C LEU A 2 -0.65 -8.78 -3.99
N VAL A 3 -0.41 -8.49 -5.28
CA VAL A 3 -0.71 -7.18 -5.89
C VAL A 3 -2.18 -6.77 -5.70
N ASN A 4 -3.12 -7.71 -5.88
CA ASN A 4 -4.54 -7.43 -5.73
C ASN A 4 -4.88 -7.09 -4.28
N ILE A 5 -4.35 -7.86 -3.33
CA ILE A 5 -4.60 -7.66 -1.90
C ILE A 5 -4.06 -6.29 -1.46
N LEU A 6 -2.85 -5.93 -1.89
CA LEU A 6 -2.26 -4.62 -1.55
C LEU A 6 -3.11 -3.46 -2.12
N ARG A 7 -3.56 -3.56 -3.38
CA ARG A 7 -4.38 -2.50 -4.00
C ARG A 7 -5.75 -2.38 -3.34
N THR A 8 -6.42 -3.51 -3.09
CA THR A 8 -7.71 -3.52 -2.38
C THR A 8 -7.56 -2.97 -0.97
N ALA A 9 -6.52 -3.32 -0.23
CA ALA A 9 -6.32 -2.80 1.12
C ALA A 9 -6.12 -1.29 1.15
N VAL A 10 -5.36 -0.73 0.18
CA VAL A 10 -5.21 0.71 0.03
C VAL A 10 -6.54 1.38 -0.30
N GLU A 11 -7.29 0.86 -1.28
CA GLU A 11 -8.60 1.38 -1.66
C GLU A 11 -9.60 1.38 -0.49
N GLN A 12 -9.66 0.29 0.27
CA GLN A 12 -10.60 0.14 1.40
C GLN A 12 -10.22 0.96 2.64
N THR A 13 -9.01 1.51 2.68
CA THR A 13 -8.53 2.33 3.80
C THR A 13 -8.20 3.75 3.39
N ALA A 14 -8.52 4.11 2.14
CA ALA A 14 -8.34 5.46 1.63
C ALA A 14 -9.27 6.44 2.33
N GLU A 15 -8.74 7.61 2.64
CA GLU A 15 -9.48 8.77 3.09
C GLU A 15 -10.06 9.53 1.87
N ASP A 16 -10.78 10.62 2.12
CA ASP A 16 -11.47 11.37 1.06
C ASP A 16 -10.50 11.95 0.00
N ASP A 17 -9.23 12.17 0.35
CA ASP A 17 -8.16 12.61 -0.56
C ASP A 17 -7.56 11.46 -1.40
N GLY A 18 -8.02 10.24 -1.17
CA GLY A 18 -7.55 9.01 -1.80
C GLY A 18 -6.22 8.48 -1.26
N TRP A 19 -5.68 9.05 -0.18
CA TRP A 19 -4.49 8.53 0.51
C TRP A 19 -4.89 7.62 1.66
N SER A 20 -4.07 6.62 1.92
CA SER A 20 -4.31 5.66 3.00
C SER A 20 -3.14 5.64 3.96
N HIS A 21 -3.42 5.76 5.25
CA HIS A 21 -2.42 5.59 6.30
C HIS A 21 -1.88 4.14 6.30
N LEU A 22 -0.57 3.95 6.15
CA LEU A 22 0.02 2.60 6.00
C LEU A 22 -0.32 1.65 7.16
N GLY A 23 -0.38 2.17 8.40
CA GLY A 23 -0.78 1.37 9.56
C GLY A 23 -2.19 0.78 9.41
N ARG A 24 -3.15 1.52 8.83
CA ARG A 24 -4.52 1.06 8.59
C ARG A 24 -4.54 0.02 7.48
N VAL A 25 -3.76 0.23 6.43
CA VAL A 25 -3.57 -0.76 5.34
C VAL A 25 -3.04 -2.08 5.90
N GLY A 26 -1.98 -2.04 6.71
CA GLY A 26 -1.39 -3.25 7.31
C GLY A 26 -2.35 -3.98 8.24
N GLN A 27 -3.13 -3.24 9.05
CA GLN A 27 -4.17 -3.81 9.91
C GLN A 27 -5.28 -4.46 9.08
N TYR A 28 -5.76 -3.79 8.03
CA TYR A 28 -6.76 -4.34 7.13
C TYR A 28 -6.29 -5.67 6.51
N ILE A 29 -5.06 -5.73 6.00
CA ILE A 29 -4.52 -6.96 5.41
C ILE A 29 -4.44 -8.08 6.45
N SER A 30 -3.96 -7.78 7.65
CA SER A 30 -3.79 -8.77 8.73
C SER A 30 -5.12 -9.32 9.24
N ASN A 31 -6.18 -8.50 9.21
CA ASN A 31 -7.52 -8.91 9.65
C ASN A 31 -8.28 -9.72 8.58
N ASN A 32 -7.99 -9.50 7.29
CA ASN A 32 -8.76 -10.09 6.19
C ASN A 32 -8.01 -11.22 5.46
N THR A 33 -6.73 -11.42 5.76
CA THR A 33 -5.88 -12.43 5.10
C THR A 33 -4.84 -13.00 6.06
N SER A 34 -4.27 -14.15 5.73
CA SER A 34 -3.10 -14.71 6.43
C SER A 34 -1.76 -14.14 5.95
N LEU A 35 -1.77 -13.06 5.14
CA LEU A 35 -0.54 -12.48 4.61
C LEU A 35 0.16 -11.61 5.64
N SER A 36 1.48 -11.72 5.65
CA SER A 36 2.36 -10.81 6.37
C SER A 36 3.59 -10.48 5.53
N PRO A 37 4.31 -9.39 5.83
CA PRO A 37 5.53 -9.01 5.11
C PRO A 37 6.61 -10.12 5.12
N VAL A 38 6.67 -10.93 6.19
CA VAL A 38 7.71 -11.95 6.35
C VAL A 38 7.54 -13.11 5.39
N ASN A 39 6.33 -13.39 4.91
CA ASN A 39 6.08 -14.35 3.82
C ASN A 39 6.81 -13.97 2.53
N TYR A 40 7.22 -12.71 2.40
CA TYR A 40 7.91 -12.15 1.25
C TYR A 40 9.34 -11.67 1.58
N GLY A 41 9.87 -12.01 2.76
CA GLY A 41 11.24 -11.66 3.17
C GLY A 41 11.40 -10.25 3.77
N TYR A 42 10.29 -9.56 4.09
CA TYR A 42 10.33 -8.22 4.67
C TYR A 42 9.90 -8.21 6.13
N LYS A 43 10.50 -7.33 6.94
CA LYS A 43 10.13 -7.19 8.37
C LYS A 43 8.89 -6.32 8.58
N LYS A 44 8.60 -5.40 7.66
CA LYS A 44 7.53 -4.40 7.78
C LYS A 44 6.81 -4.19 6.46
N TRP A 45 5.53 -3.81 6.53
CA TRP A 45 4.74 -3.43 5.35
C TRP A 45 5.38 -2.28 4.59
N SER A 46 5.99 -1.32 5.28
CA SER A 46 6.68 -0.18 4.65
C SER A 46 7.76 -0.59 3.66
N ASP A 47 8.49 -1.66 3.98
CA ASP A 47 9.63 -2.09 3.18
C ASP A 47 9.13 -2.81 1.93
N LEU A 48 8.15 -3.71 2.10
CA LEU A 48 7.48 -4.38 0.99
C LEU A 48 6.76 -3.39 0.06
N ILE A 49 6.11 -2.37 0.60
CA ILE A 49 5.40 -1.37 -0.21
C ILE A 49 6.38 -0.55 -1.05
N ARG A 50 7.50 -0.09 -0.48
CA ARG A 50 8.52 0.68 -1.21
C ARG A 50 9.09 -0.08 -2.39
N VAL A 51 9.46 -1.35 -2.20
CA VAL A 51 10.04 -2.18 -3.28
C VAL A 51 9.01 -2.60 -4.32
N SER A 52 7.71 -2.61 -3.98
CA SER A 52 6.66 -3.02 -4.92
C SER A 52 6.50 -2.05 -6.09
N ASP A 53 6.87 -0.77 -5.89
CA ASP A 53 6.68 0.34 -6.82
C ASP A 53 5.23 0.54 -7.30
N LEU A 54 4.25 -0.07 -6.63
CA LEU A 54 2.82 -0.02 -7.00
C LEU A 54 2.11 1.26 -6.54
N PHE A 55 2.72 2.00 -5.61
CA PHE A 55 2.08 3.07 -4.86
C PHE A 55 2.91 4.35 -4.90
N GLU A 56 2.22 5.49 -4.94
CA GLU A 56 2.79 6.77 -4.55
C GLU A 56 2.93 6.76 -3.02
N ILE A 57 4.01 7.36 -2.51
CA ILE A 57 4.35 7.34 -1.09
C ILE A 57 4.58 8.77 -0.63
N GLU A 58 3.90 9.16 0.44
CA GLU A 58 4.06 10.46 1.08
C GLU A 58 4.37 10.26 2.57
N MET A 59 5.38 10.95 3.08
CA MET A 59 5.72 10.95 4.49
C MET A 59 5.16 12.23 5.14
N ARG A 60 4.22 12.07 6.07
CA ARG A 60 3.54 13.15 6.80
C ARG A 60 4.03 13.21 8.26
N ASN A 61 3.62 14.25 8.99
CA ASN A 61 3.94 14.47 10.41
C ASN A 61 5.45 14.38 10.70
N ASN A 62 6.25 15.30 10.14
CA ASN A 62 7.72 15.31 10.29
C ASN A 62 8.36 13.96 9.92
N ASN A 63 7.95 13.37 8.80
CA ASN A 63 8.43 12.08 8.30
C ASN A 63 8.21 10.87 9.23
N SER A 64 7.27 10.96 10.19
CA SER A 64 6.98 9.84 11.10
C SER A 64 5.85 8.94 10.61
N VAL A 65 4.99 9.43 9.71
CA VAL A 65 3.80 8.70 9.25
C VAL A 65 3.84 8.50 7.75
N MET A 66 3.71 7.26 7.29
CA MET A 66 3.64 6.94 5.86
C MET A 66 2.19 6.86 5.39
N TYR A 67 1.88 7.60 4.33
CA TYR A 67 0.66 7.50 3.55
C TYR A 67 0.99 6.95 2.17
N ILE A 68 0.08 6.14 1.62
CA ILE A 68 0.24 5.53 0.30
C ILE A 68 -1.03 5.68 -0.53
N LYS A 69 -0.85 5.84 -1.83
CA LYS A 69 -1.94 5.96 -2.80
C LYS A 69 -1.64 5.08 -4.00
N ALA A 70 -2.64 4.39 -4.54
CA ALA A 70 -2.45 3.54 -5.70
C ALA A 70 -1.95 4.36 -6.90
N LYS A 71 -0.79 4.01 -7.46
CA LYS A 71 -0.38 4.58 -8.75
C LYS A 71 -1.45 4.20 -9.77
N ARG A 72 -1.87 5.18 -10.57
CA ARG A 72 -2.64 4.92 -11.78
C ARG A 72 -1.80 3.99 -12.64
N LYS A 73 -2.37 2.89 -13.14
CA LYS A 73 -1.73 2.15 -14.23
C LYS A 73 -1.48 3.18 -15.32
N PRO A 74 -0.26 3.28 -15.89
CA PRO A 74 -0.11 4.03 -17.12
C PRO A 74 -1.12 3.41 -18.09
N THR A 75 -2.14 4.18 -18.47
CA THR A 75 -2.95 3.84 -19.62
C THR A 75 -1.96 3.61 -20.73
N ALA A 76 -1.85 2.36 -21.18
CA ALA A 76 -1.10 2.05 -22.40
C ALA A 76 -1.62 3.06 -23.42
N LYS A 77 -0.75 3.98 -23.86
CA LYS A 77 -1.07 4.82 -25.00
C LYS A 77 -1.34 3.82 -26.11
N GLU A 78 -2.60 3.71 -26.53
CA GLU A 78 -2.95 3.05 -27.79
C GLU A 78 -1.97 3.55 -28.85
N THR A 79 -1.23 2.61 -29.44
CA THR A 79 -0.48 2.78 -30.68
C THR A 79 -1.05 1.79 -31.66
#